data_AF-A0A971B2B7-F1
#
_entry.id   AF-A0A971B2B7-F1
#
_cell.length_a   1.000
_cell.length_b   1.000
_cell.length_c   1.000
_cell.angle_alpha   90.00
_cell.angle_beta   90.00
_cell.angle_gamma   90.00
#
_symmetry.space_group_name_H-M   'P 1'
#
loop_
_entity.id
_entity.type
_entity.pdbx_description
1 polymer ?
#
loop_
_entity_poly.entity_id
_entity_poly.type
_entity_poly.pdbx_seq_one_letter_code
_entity_poly.pdbx_strand_id
1 'polypeptide(L)'
;MSDSSWRDELGPLVVKEQIVVGAAIIAGAVPILVMAAVLVHPGGLDMGENETLAQIMNLVLVAFLTAAIIASAVVPTLMVSRARRKIAAGDWNVSQGPYQPKVAEMIERTGDAGKLIGVHCTKTIVSVAIIEGPTPFAIIAYLITQSTFAVCVAIAMIAVLAWHFPTHNSVMDWIETQLQRIDEERAFGTRQRDSM
;
A
#
# COMPACT_ATOMS: atom_id res chain seq x y z
N MET A 1 -25.29 17.91 4.07
CA MET A 1 -24.06 18.13 3.28
C MET A 1 -24.36 17.66 1.86
N SER A 2 -24.09 18.45 0.83
CA SER A 2 -24.23 17.92 -0.54
C SER A 2 -23.13 16.87 -0.77
N ASP A 3 -23.46 15.74 -1.40
CA ASP A 3 -22.55 14.61 -1.60
C ASP A 3 -21.24 14.97 -2.33
N SER A 4 -21.18 16.15 -2.97
CA SER A 4 -20.00 16.68 -3.63
C SER A 4 -19.01 17.39 -2.68
N SER A 5 -19.45 17.93 -1.54
CA SER A 5 -18.63 18.89 -0.77
C SER A 5 -17.39 18.24 -0.14
N TRP A 6 -17.49 16.97 0.27
CA TRP A 6 -16.35 16.27 0.86
C TRP A 6 -15.31 15.84 -0.19
N ARG A 7 -15.72 15.60 -1.45
CA ARG A 7 -14.79 15.18 -2.52
C ARG A 7 -13.74 16.26 -2.79
N ASP A 8 -14.20 17.52 -2.90
CA ASP A 8 -13.33 18.67 -3.14
C ASP A 8 -12.36 18.91 -1.98
N GLU A 9 -12.82 18.67 -0.75
CA GLU A 9 -12.00 18.83 0.46
C GLU A 9 -10.91 17.75 0.60
N LEU A 10 -11.18 16.53 0.12
CA LEU A 10 -10.24 15.41 0.24
C LEU A 10 -9.23 15.32 -0.92
N GLY A 11 -9.49 15.95 -2.07
CA GLY A 11 -8.61 15.93 -3.23
C GLY A 11 -7.12 16.22 -2.91
N PRO A 12 -6.79 17.27 -2.14
CA PRO A 12 -5.40 17.57 -1.76
C PRO A 12 -4.72 16.48 -0.92
N LEU A 13 -5.47 15.64 -0.21
CA LEU A 13 -4.90 14.52 0.55
C LEU A 13 -4.51 13.35 -0.35
N VAL A 14 -5.25 13.11 -1.43
CA VAL A 14 -4.90 12.07 -2.40
C VAL A 14 -3.54 12.37 -3.02
N VAL A 15 -3.25 13.65 -3.31
CA VAL A 15 -1.94 14.07 -3.82
C VAL A 15 -0.82 13.72 -2.85
N LYS A 16 -1.04 13.87 -1.54
CA LYS A 16 -0.03 13.47 -0.53
C LYS A 16 0.20 11.96 -0.55
N GLU A 17 -0.86 11.18 -0.69
CA GLU A 17 -0.78 9.73 -0.84
C GLU A 17 0.02 9.33 -2.10
N GLN A 18 -0.27 9.98 -3.23
CA GLN A 18 0.46 9.81 -4.48
C GLN A 18 1.95 10.13 -4.34
N ILE A 19 2.30 11.20 -3.61
CA ILE A 19 3.71 11.55 -3.33
C ILE A 19 4.40 10.45 -2.54
N VAL A 20 3.75 9.90 -1.50
CA VAL A 20 4.34 8.82 -0.69
C VAL A 20 4.57 7.57 -1.52
N VAL A 21 3.57 7.15 -2.30
CA VAL A 21 3.70 5.96 -3.18
C VAL A 21 4.73 6.20 -4.29
N GLY A 22 4.71 7.37 -4.92
CA GLY A 22 5.67 7.76 -5.94
C GLY A 22 7.11 7.83 -5.40
N ALA A 23 7.30 8.34 -4.19
CA ALA A 23 8.60 8.38 -3.53
C ALA A 23 9.16 6.98 -3.27
N ALA A 24 8.33 6.02 -2.84
CA ALA A 24 8.78 4.63 -2.66
C ALA A 24 9.35 4.03 -3.96
N ILE A 25 8.67 4.25 -5.09
CA ILE A 25 9.13 3.76 -6.41
C ILE A 25 10.41 4.47 -6.86
N ILE A 26 10.40 5.81 -6.83
CA ILE A 26 11.45 6.64 -7.43
C ILE A 26 12.72 6.64 -6.57
N ALA A 27 12.60 6.65 -5.25
CA ALA A 27 13.75 6.71 -4.35
C ALA A 27 14.24 5.32 -3.92
N GLY A 28 13.37 4.31 -3.93
CA GLY A 28 13.70 2.95 -3.50
C GLY A 28 14.17 2.07 -4.65
N ALA A 29 13.24 1.45 -5.35
CA ALA A 29 13.54 0.34 -6.25
C ALA A 29 14.30 0.73 -7.53
N VAL A 30 13.93 1.85 -8.17
CA VAL A 30 14.49 2.23 -9.47
C VAL A 30 15.99 2.57 -9.40
N PRO A 31 16.48 3.42 -8.47
CA PRO A 31 17.89 3.75 -8.39
C PRO A 31 18.77 2.54 -8.06
N ILE A 32 18.28 1.65 -7.18
CA ILE A 32 18.99 0.41 -6.82
C ILE A 32 19.09 -0.51 -8.05
N LEU A 33 18.03 -0.65 -8.84
CA LEU A 33 18.05 -1.46 -10.06
C LEU A 33 19.01 -0.87 -11.11
N VAL A 34 18.98 0.45 -11.32
CA VAL A 34 19.91 1.14 -12.24
C VAL A 34 21.35 0.95 -11.78
N MET A 35 21.63 1.16 -10.50
CA MET A 35 22.96 0.92 -9.94
C MET A 35 23.40 -0.53 -10.14
N ALA A 36 22.51 -1.50 -9.89
CA ALA A 36 22.80 -2.91 -10.09
C ALA A 36 23.12 -3.24 -11.55
N ALA A 37 22.34 -2.72 -12.49
CA ALA A 37 22.60 -2.90 -13.92
C ALA A 37 23.96 -2.31 -14.33
N VAL A 38 24.31 -1.11 -13.82
CA VAL A 38 25.59 -0.44 -14.08
C VAL A 38 26.77 -1.21 -13.50
N LEU A 39 26.63 -1.83 -12.31
CA LEU A 39 27.70 -2.60 -11.69
C LEU A 39 27.96 -3.94 -12.39
N VAL A 40 26.92 -4.57 -12.94
CA VAL A 40 27.02 -5.88 -13.60
C VAL A 40 27.47 -5.78 -15.07
N HIS A 41 26.96 -4.80 -15.83
CA HIS A 41 27.18 -4.73 -17.28
C HIS A 41 28.65 -4.57 -17.75
N PRO A 42 29.55 -3.81 -17.09
CA PRO A 42 30.93 -3.65 -17.55
C PRO A 42 31.87 -4.80 -17.15
N GLY A 43 31.36 -5.93 -16.66
CA GLY A 43 32.19 -7.03 -16.14
C GLY A 43 32.91 -6.69 -14.83
N GLY A 44 32.46 -5.63 -14.13
CA GLY A 44 33.11 -5.13 -12.90
C GLY A 44 32.93 -6.03 -11.68
N LEU A 45 31.93 -6.92 -11.68
CA LEU A 45 31.66 -7.89 -10.62
C LEU A 45 31.49 -9.28 -11.22
N ASP A 46 32.59 -9.90 -11.64
CA ASP A 46 32.59 -11.34 -11.94
C ASP A 46 32.68 -12.13 -10.62
N MET A 47 31.52 -12.54 -10.10
CA MET A 47 31.42 -13.33 -8.86
C MET A 47 31.61 -14.84 -9.10
N GLY A 48 31.88 -15.25 -10.35
CA GLY A 48 31.88 -16.66 -10.75
C GLY A 48 30.45 -17.22 -10.80
N GLU A 49 30.13 -17.95 -11.87
CA GLU A 49 28.84 -18.62 -12.01
C GLU A 49 28.72 -19.75 -10.98
N ASN A 50 28.12 -19.46 -9.82
CA ASN A 50 27.71 -20.48 -8.86
C ASN A 50 26.24 -20.83 -9.09
N GLU A 51 25.99 -21.79 -9.98
CA GLU A 51 24.64 -22.23 -10.35
C GLU A 51 23.81 -22.67 -9.12
N THR A 52 24.44 -23.34 -8.15
CA THR A 52 23.77 -23.78 -6.93
C THR A 52 23.29 -22.59 -6.08
N LEU A 53 24.14 -21.57 -5.91
CA LEU A 53 23.76 -20.35 -5.19
C LEU A 53 22.64 -19.60 -5.92
N ALA A 54 22.70 -19.52 -7.26
CA ALA A 54 21.65 -18.89 -8.06
C ALA A 54 20.30 -19.61 -7.90
N GLN A 55 20.29 -20.94 -7.93
CA GLN A 55 19.08 -21.73 -7.70
C GLN A 55 18.50 -21.52 -6.30
N ILE A 56 19.33 -21.55 -5.26
CA ILE A 56 18.90 -21.29 -3.87
C ILE A 56 18.31 -19.89 -3.76
N MET A 57 18.97 -18.87 -4.32
CA MET A 57 18.51 -17.49 -4.22
C MET A 57 17.20 -17.26 -4.97
N ASN A 58 17.04 -17.85 -6.15
CA ASN A 58 15.79 -17.83 -6.90
C ASN A 58 14.65 -18.51 -6.11
N LEU A 59 14.90 -19.64 -5.44
CA LEU A 59 13.90 -20.32 -4.63
C LEU A 59 13.46 -19.47 -3.43
N VAL A 60 14.42 -18.85 -2.72
CA VAL A 60 14.12 -17.92 -1.62
C VAL A 60 13.32 -16.72 -2.13
N LEU A 61 13.68 -16.18 -3.30
CA LEU A 61 12.95 -15.07 -3.93
C LEU A 61 11.49 -15.46 -4.24
N VAL A 62 11.25 -16.64 -4.81
CA VAL A 62 9.89 -17.13 -5.09
C VAL A 62 9.09 -17.31 -3.80
N ALA A 63 9.69 -17.89 -2.76
CA ALA A 63 9.04 -18.06 -1.46
C ALA A 63 8.67 -16.70 -0.84
N PHE A 64 9.60 -15.75 -0.86
CA PHE A 64 9.36 -14.41 -0.31
C PHE A 64 8.29 -13.66 -1.11
N LEU A 65 8.34 -13.72 -2.44
CA LEU A 65 7.32 -13.13 -3.31
C LEU A 65 5.93 -13.70 -3.03
N THR A 66 5.84 -15.03 -2.91
CA THR A 66 4.58 -15.72 -2.59
C THR A 66 4.02 -15.26 -1.26
N ALA A 67 4.85 -15.20 -0.22
CA ALA A 67 4.44 -14.70 1.09
C ALA A 67 3.99 -13.23 1.04
N ALA A 68 4.70 -12.38 0.32
CA ALA A 68 4.37 -10.96 0.16
C ALA A 68 3.03 -10.76 -0.58
N ILE A 69 2.75 -11.54 -1.62
CA ILE A 69 1.46 -11.50 -2.34
C ILE A 69 0.30 -11.91 -1.41
N ILE A 70 0.48 -12.96 -0.61
CA ILE A 70 -0.54 -13.37 0.37
C ILE A 70 -0.74 -12.25 1.42
N ALA A 71 0.36 -11.71 1.95
CA ALA A 71 0.29 -10.64 2.95
C ALA A 71 -0.37 -9.37 2.40
N SER A 72 -0.09 -8.97 1.15
CA SER A 72 -0.66 -7.77 0.53
C SER A 72 -2.16 -7.91 0.26
N ALA A 73 -2.68 -9.12 0.09
CA ALA A 73 -4.12 -9.37 -0.01
C ALA A 73 -4.81 -9.35 1.38
N VAL A 74 -4.19 -9.97 2.38
CA VAL A 74 -4.83 -10.23 3.69
C VAL A 74 -4.73 -9.02 4.62
N VAL A 75 -3.53 -8.47 4.80
CA VAL A 75 -3.26 -7.44 5.81
C VAL A 75 -4.11 -6.18 5.58
N PRO A 76 -4.13 -5.58 4.37
CA PRO A 76 -4.88 -4.35 4.13
C PRO A 76 -6.39 -4.57 4.29
N THR A 77 -6.90 -5.74 3.88
CA THR A 77 -8.33 -6.10 4.01
C THR A 77 -8.77 -6.20 5.47
N LEU A 78 -7.94 -6.83 6.31
CA LEU A 78 -8.19 -6.93 7.75
C LEU A 78 -8.13 -5.55 8.43
N MET A 79 -7.18 -4.70 8.04
CA MET A 79 -7.05 -3.33 8.56
C MET A 79 -8.29 -2.49 8.24
N VAL A 80 -8.72 -2.47 6.98
CA VAL A 80 -9.93 -1.74 6.55
C VAL A 80 -11.17 -2.26 7.29
N SER A 81 -11.33 -3.58 7.39
CA SER A 81 -12.51 -4.17 8.06
C SER A 81 -12.54 -3.88 9.57
N ARG A 82 -11.38 -3.77 10.23
CA ARG A 82 -11.30 -3.35 11.63
C ARG A 82 -11.58 -1.85 11.79
N ALA A 83 -11.02 -1.03 10.91
CA ALA A 83 -11.22 0.41 10.94
C ALA A 83 -12.68 0.78 10.69
N ARG A 84 -13.30 0.18 9.67
CA ARG A 84 -14.72 0.38 9.35
C ARG A 84 -15.64 0.07 10.53
N ARG A 85 -15.45 -1.08 11.17
CA ARG A 85 -16.22 -1.46 12.38
C ARG A 85 -16.07 -0.45 13.51
N LYS A 86 -14.87 0.09 13.73
CA LYS A 86 -14.64 1.15 14.72
C LYS A 86 -15.36 2.46 14.35
N ILE A 87 -15.39 2.82 13.07
CA ILE A 87 -16.12 4.01 12.59
C ILE A 87 -17.63 3.81 12.74
N ALA A 88 -18.14 2.62 12.41
CA ALA A 88 -19.55 2.26 12.56
C ALA A 88 -19.99 2.30 14.04
N ALA A 89 -19.14 1.82 14.95
CA ALA A 89 -19.38 1.83 16.40
C ALA A 89 -19.28 3.22 17.05
N GLY A 90 -18.70 4.22 16.37
CA GLY A 90 -18.40 5.53 16.95
C GLY A 90 -17.12 5.57 17.79
N ASP A 91 -16.40 4.46 17.90
CA ASP A 91 -15.17 4.31 18.69
C ASP A 91 -13.89 4.69 17.93
N TRP A 92 -14.03 5.33 16.77
CA TRP A 92 -12.89 5.75 15.97
C TRP A 92 -12.20 6.99 16.56
N ASN A 93 -10.96 6.83 16.99
CA ASN A 93 -10.13 7.91 17.52
C ASN A 93 -9.00 8.27 16.56
N VAL A 94 -8.76 9.57 16.39
CA VAL A 94 -7.60 10.09 15.65
C VAL A 94 -6.34 9.75 16.45
N SER A 95 -5.31 9.21 15.77
CA SER A 95 -4.02 8.96 16.41
C SER A 95 -3.47 10.26 17.00
N GLN A 96 -3.02 10.20 18.26
CA GLN A 96 -2.42 11.33 18.95
C GLN A 96 -1.10 11.69 18.25
N GLY A 97 -0.95 12.94 17.83
CA GLY A 97 0.22 13.41 17.10
C GLY A 97 0.18 14.91 16.82
N PRO A 98 1.31 15.52 16.40
CA PRO A 98 1.40 16.99 16.22
C PRO A 98 0.44 17.55 15.17
N TYR A 99 -0.08 16.70 14.27
CA TYR A 99 -1.04 17.08 13.24
C TYR A 99 -2.51 16.85 13.63
N GLN A 100 -2.78 16.36 14.85
CA GLN A 100 -4.12 16.01 15.32
C GLN A 100 -5.16 17.14 15.18
N PRO A 101 -4.89 18.42 15.51
CA PRO A 101 -5.92 19.46 15.44
C PRO A 101 -6.47 19.66 14.04
N LYS A 102 -5.59 19.69 13.03
CA LYS A 102 -5.96 19.85 11.62
C LYS A 102 -6.73 18.63 11.09
N VAL A 103 -6.33 17.44 11.53
CA VAL A 103 -7.01 16.19 11.15
C VAL A 103 -8.40 16.11 11.79
N ALA A 104 -8.53 16.53 13.06
CA ALA A 104 -9.80 16.58 13.76
C ALA A 104 -10.77 17.57 13.10
N GLU A 105 -10.32 18.80 12.81
CA GLU A 105 -11.12 19.81 12.11
C GLU A 105 -11.62 19.32 10.74
N MET A 106 -10.75 18.66 9.97
CA MET A 106 -11.15 18.06 8.70
C MET A 106 -12.18 16.94 8.88
N ILE A 107 -12.00 16.06 9.87
CA ILE A 107 -12.96 14.98 10.15
C ILE A 107 -14.31 15.56 10.60
N GLU A 108 -14.31 16.65 11.36
CA GLU A 108 -15.55 17.34 11.76
C GLU A 108 -16.29 17.87 10.53
N ARG A 109 -15.57 18.44 9.56
CA ARG A 109 -16.15 18.96 8.31
C ARG A 109 -16.61 17.88 7.33
N THR A 110 -15.87 16.78 7.23
CA THR A 110 -16.10 15.72 6.21
C THR A 110 -16.78 14.47 6.75
N GLY A 111 -16.96 14.36 8.07
CA GLY A 111 -17.57 13.22 8.73
C GLY A 111 -16.78 11.92 8.55
N ASP A 112 -17.50 10.84 8.24
CA ASP A 112 -16.87 9.51 8.09
C ASP A 112 -15.99 9.41 6.84
N ALA A 113 -16.20 10.24 5.81
CA ALA A 113 -15.33 10.31 4.64
C ALA A 113 -13.90 10.73 5.03
N GLY A 114 -13.78 11.72 5.93
CA GLY A 114 -12.50 12.16 6.49
C GLY A 114 -11.78 11.08 7.30
N LYS A 115 -12.52 10.18 7.95
CA LYS A 115 -11.93 9.02 8.65
C LYS A 115 -11.44 8.00 7.64
N LEU A 116 -12.23 7.73 6.61
CA LEU A 116 -11.94 6.74 5.58
C LEU A 116 -10.72 7.11 4.71
N ILE A 117 -10.48 8.39 4.41
CA ILE A 117 -9.25 8.79 3.70
C ILE A 117 -7.99 8.45 4.50
N GLY A 118 -8.03 8.60 5.84
CA GLY A 118 -6.92 8.19 6.70
C GLY A 118 -6.71 6.68 6.68
N VAL A 119 -7.79 5.91 6.67
CA VAL A 119 -7.76 4.45 6.53
C VAL A 119 -7.19 4.05 5.16
N HIS A 120 -7.60 4.73 4.09
CA HIS A 120 -7.11 4.51 2.74
C HIS A 120 -5.61 4.75 2.65
N CYS A 121 -5.14 5.90 3.09
CA CYS A 121 -3.71 6.24 3.11
C CYS A 121 -2.90 5.19 3.87
N THR A 122 -3.35 4.78 5.07
CA THR A 122 -2.68 3.74 5.85
C THR A 122 -2.66 2.39 5.11
N LYS A 123 -3.79 1.99 4.52
CA LYS A 123 -3.93 0.75 3.74
C LYS A 123 -2.96 0.75 2.55
N THR A 124 -2.89 1.85 1.81
CA THR A 124 -2.02 2.00 0.64
C THR A 124 -0.55 1.93 1.03
N ILE A 125 -0.13 2.67 2.06
CA ILE A 125 1.26 2.63 2.55
C ILE A 125 1.66 1.21 2.94
N VAL A 126 0.81 0.50 3.69
CA VAL A 126 1.09 -0.89 4.10
C VAL A 126 1.15 -1.82 2.89
N SER A 127 0.23 -1.68 1.93
CA SER A 127 0.20 -2.51 0.73
C SER A 127 1.46 -2.33 -0.11
N VAL A 128 1.86 -1.06 -0.32
CA VAL A 128 3.07 -0.69 -1.05
C VAL A 128 4.31 -1.22 -0.35
N ALA A 129 4.44 -1.05 0.96
CA ALA A 129 5.60 -1.56 1.72
C ALA A 129 5.75 -3.09 1.65
N ILE A 130 4.64 -3.83 1.67
CA ILE A 130 4.68 -5.31 1.54
C ILE A 130 5.20 -5.72 0.16
N ILE A 131 4.72 -5.07 -0.91
CA ILE A 131 5.13 -5.34 -2.30
C ILE A 131 6.54 -4.82 -2.57
N GLU A 132 6.92 -3.72 -1.93
CA GLU A 132 8.25 -3.13 -2.04
C GLU A 132 9.30 -4.10 -1.50
N GLY A 133 9.08 -4.78 -0.37
CA GLY A 133 10.06 -5.67 0.28
C GLY A 133 10.76 -6.70 -0.63
N PRO A 134 10.04 -7.49 -1.44
CA PRO A 134 10.67 -8.42 -2.39
C PRO A 134 11.47 -7.75 -3.52
N THR A 135 11.20 -6.49 -3.84
CA THR A 135 11.83 -5.77 -4.96
C THR A 135 13.35 -5.56 -4.76
N PRO A 136 13.84 -4.93 -3.68
CA PRO A 136 15.27 -4.82 -3.43
C PRO A 136 15.91 -6.19 -3.21
N PHE A 137 15.17 -7.17 -2.65
CA PHE A 137 15.67 -8.53 -2.52
C PHE A 137 15.96 -9.17 -3.88
N ALA A 138 15.05 -9.01 -4.86
CA ALA A 138 15.27 -9.47 -6.24
C ALA A 138 16.48 -8.77 -6.89
N ILE A 139 16.66 -7.46 -6.64
CA ILE A 139 17.81 -6.70 -7.16
C ILE A 139 19.12 -7.19 -6.53
N ILE A 140 19.13 -7.48 -5.22
CA ILE A 140 20.29 -8.05 -4.52
C ILE A 140 20.60 -9.46 -5.05
N ALA A 141 19.58 -10.29 -5.24
CA ALA A 141 19.75 -11.62 -5.83
C ALA A 141 20.38 -11.52 -7.23
N TYR A 142 19.96 -10.56 -8.05
CA TYR A 142 20.59 -10.28 -9.33
C TYR A 142 22.06 -9.84 -9.18
N LEU A 143 22.37 -8.94 -8.26
CA LEU A 143 23.75 -8.48 -8.02
C LEU A 143 24.70 -9.63 -7.65
N ILE A 144 24.22 -10.57 -6.84
CA ILE A 144 25.04 -11.69 -6.35
C ILE A 144 25.17 -12.79 -7.40
N THR A 145 24.08 -13.11 -8.10
CA THR A 145 23.97 -14.32 -8.93
C THR A 145 23.98 -14.06 -10.43
N GLN A 146 23.85 -12.79 -10.84
CA GLN A 146 23.64 -12.35 -12.22
C GLN A 146 22.45 -13.03 -12.92
N SER A 147 21.51 -13.61 -12.14
CA SER A 147 20.34 -14.33 -12.64
C SER A 147 19.39 -13.40 -13.38
N THR A 148 19.15 -13.65 -14.68
CA THR A 148 18.15 -12.93 -15.48
C THR A 148 16.75 -13.03 -14.88
N PHE A 149 16.43 -14.17 -14.25
CA PHE A 149 15.15 -14.38 -13.58
C PHE A 149 14.93 -13.34 -12.46
N ALA A 150 15.97 -13.07 -11.65
CA ALA A 150 15.88 -12.11 -10.55
C ALA A 150 15.61 -10.67 -11.07
N VAL A 151 16.21 -10.28 -12.20
CA VAL A 151 15.92 -9.00 -12.87
C VAL A 151 14.48 -8.94 -13.37
N CYS A 152 14.00 -9.99 -14.03
CA CYS A 152 12.63 -10.05 -14.52
C CYS A 152 11.63 -9.89 -13.36
N VAL A 153 11.89 -10.54 -12.21
CA VAL A 153 11.07 -10.37 -11.01
C VAL A 153 11.15 -8.94 -10.48
N ALA A 154 12.34 -8.34 -10.38
CA ALA A 154 12.49 -6.95 -9.94
C ALA A 154 11.69 -5.98 -10.82
N ILE A 155 11.78 -6.10 -12.15
CA ILE A 155 11.02 -5.28 -13.12
C ILE A 155 9.52 -5.50 -12.95
N ALA A 156 9.07 -6.75 -12.84
CA ALA A 156 7.67 -7.06 -12.63
C ALA A 156 7.13 -6.44 -11.34
N MET A 157 7.90 -6.49 -10.25
CA MET A 157 7.50 -5.90 -8.97
C MET A 157 7.44 -4.38 -9.01
N ILE A 158 8.38 -3.72 -9.70
CA ILE A 158 8.32 -2.26 -9.94
C ILE A 158 7.04 -1.90 -10.72
N ALA A 159 6.68 -2.70 -11.74
CA ALA A 159 5.44 -2.48 -12.49
C ALA A 159 4.19 -2.67 -11.61
N VAL A 160 4.18 -3.67 -10.72
CA VAL A 160 3.09 -3.86 -9.75
C VAL A 160 2.98 -2.68 -8.77
N LEU A 161 4.11 -2.14 -8.30
CA LEU A 161 4.10 -0.94 -7.46
C LEU A 161 3.53 0.27 -8.21
N ALA A 162 3.91 0.46 -9.47
CA ALA A 162 3.36 1.52 -10.32
C ALA A 162 1.85 1.35 -10.56
N TRP A 163 1.36 0.12 -10.66
CA TRP A 163 -0.09 -0.16 -10.77
C TRP A 163 -0.88 0.24 -9.52
N HIS A 164 -0.26 0.22 -8.34
CA HIS A 164 -0.90 0.61 -7.08
C HIS A 164 -0.99 2.14 -6.89
N PHE A 165 -0.64 2.93 -7.90
CA PHE A 165 -0.67 4.38 -7.78
C PHE A 165 -2.10 4.89 -7.55
N PRO A 166 -2.38 5.56 -6.42
CA PRO A 166 -3.73 5.98 -6.09
C PRO A 166 -4.16 7.10 -7.03
N THR A 167 -5.27 6.91 -7.75
CA THR A 167 -5.87 7.97 -8.57
C THR A 167 -7.02 8.62 -7.81
N HIS A 168 -7.25 9.92 -8.01
CA HIS A 168 -8.33 10.65 -7.35
C HIS A 168 -9.68 9.90 -7.42
N ASN A 169 -10.08 9.49 -8.62
CA ASN A 169 -11.34 8.80 -8.84
C ASN A 169 -11.38 7.46 -8.09
N SER A 170 -10.31 6.65 -8.17
CA SER A 170 -10.27 5.37 -7.45
C SER A 170 -10.40 5.51 -5.93
N VAL A 171 -9.82 6.57 -5.35
CA VAL A 171 -9.94 6.83 -3.90
C VAL A 171 -11.35 7.25 -3.54
N MET A 172 -11.96 8.15 -4.32
CA MET A 172 -13.33 8.61 -4.08
C MET A 172 -14.34 7.46 -4.18
N ASP A 173 -14.25 6.64 -5.23
CA ASP A 173 -15.11 5.48 -5.44
C ASP A 173 -14.95 4.45 -4.31
N TRP A 174 -13.73 4.27 -3.83
CA TRP A 174 -13.45 3.41 -2.68
C TRP A 174 -14.07 3.95 -1.39
N ILE A 175 -13.96 5.26 -1.12
CA ILE A 175 -14.55 5.91 0.06
C ILE A 175 -16.07 5.75 0.02
N GLU A 176 -16.70 6.03 -1.11
CA GLU A 176 -18.15 5.90 -1.30
C GLU A 176 -18.62 4.46 -1.04
N THR A 177 -17.91 3.47 -1.58
CA THR A 177 -18.18 2.05 -1.32
C THR A 177 -18.06 1.72 0.17
N GLN A 178 -17.11 2.30 0.89
CA GLN A 178 -16.96 2.05 2.33
C GLN A 178 -18.02 2.78 3.17
N LEU A 179 -18.46 3.97 2.77
CA LEU A 179 -19.55 4.69 3.45
C LEU A 179 -20.82 3.86 3.43
N GLN A 180 -21.21 3.31 2.27
CA GLN A 180 -22.37 2.43 2.14
C GLN A 180 -22.28 1.23 3.10
N ARG A 181 -21.11 0.59 3.21
CA ARG A 181 -20.89 -0.53 4.13
C ARG A 181 -20.97 -0.14 5.60
N ILE A 182 -20.59 1.09 5.96
CA ILE A 182 -20.70 1.60 7.33
C ILE A 182 -22.18 1.79 7.69
N ASP A 183 -22.96 2.35 6.77
CA ASP A 183 -24.38 2.57 6.98
C ASP A 183 -25.14 1.25 7.10
N GLU A 184 -24.79 0.25 6.29
CA GLU A 184 -25.27 -1.13 6.45
C GLU A 184 -24.93 -1.69 7.84
N GLU A 185 -23.66 -1.62 8.27
CA GLU A 185 -23.22 -2.11 9.58
C GLU A 185 -23.98 -1.42 10.73
N ARG A 186 -24.23 -0.11 10.63
CA ARG A 186 -25.04 0.64 11.62
C ARG A 186 -26.49 0.18 11.63
N ALA A 187 -27.12 -0.03 10.47
CA ALA A 187 -28.50 -0.49 10.35
C ALA A 187 -28.71 -1.94 10.82
N PHE A 188 -27.68 -2.78 10.78
CA PHE A 188 -27.72 -4.12 11.39
C PHE A 188 -27.54 -4.05 12.91
N GLY A 189 -26.64 -3.19 13.40
CA GLY A 189 -26.39 -3.01 14.84
C GLY A 189 -27.60 -2.50 15.62
N THR A 190 -28.41 -1.61 15.04
CA THR A 190 -29.65 -1.11 15.67
C THR A 190 -30.71 -2.19 15.81
N ARG A 191 -30.96 -2.98 14.76
CA ARG A 191 -31.95 -4.08 14.78
C ARG A 191 -31.66 -5.15 15.84
N GLN A 192 -30.39 -5.41 16.12
CA GLN A 192 -29.99 -6.36 17.15
C GLN A 192 -30.29 -5.84 18.57
N ARG A 193 -30.28 -4.53 18.81
CA ARG A 193 -30.66 -3.95 20.11
C ARG A 193 -32.15 -3.99 20.35
N ASP A 194 -32.97 -3.80 19.32
CA ASP A 194 -34.43 -3.77 19.44
C ASP A 194 -35.06 -5.17 19.65
N SER A 195 -34.29 -6.23 19.45
CA SER A 195 -34.74 -7.63 19.59
C SER A 195 -34.34 -8.28 20.93
N MET A 196 -33.63 -7.56 21.79
CA MET A 196 -33.24 -7.98 23.14
C MET A 196 -34.08 -7.26 24.20
#